data_AF-A0A2G4R2L0-F1
#
_entry.id   AF-A0A2G4R2L0-F1
#
_cell.length_a   1.000
_cell.length_b   1.000
_cell.length_c   1.000
_cell.angle_alpha   90.00
_cell.angle_beta   90.00
_cell.angle_gamma   90.00
#
_symmetry.space_group_name_H-M   'P 1'
#
loop_
_entity.id
_entity.type
_entity.pdbx_description
1 polymer ?
#
loop_
_entity_poly.entity_id
_entity_poly.type
_entity_poly.pdbx_seq_one_letter_code
_entity_poly.pdbx_strand_id
1 'polypeptide(L)'
;MRNFKKWWLSLVKNSKHHQRFDTELSQTKTELSQTKTTVRKTLDFHLRKITPMAFLELLEIHLAESCNLNCFGCNHFSQIAEESYTNLEEFEKDMIQLAKVTKGEVGVFRLMGGEPLLNPQCSNFFEVTRKYFPKSEIWLVSNGLLLEKQDELFWKRARENKVQIRPTKYPLKIDWDKIKALCDANEVPLIFFNEGEVEKTSWKFTLDPEGKCDNYHSFTNCSMANHCVQFKKGRLYTCTFPAHIEHYNKKYGHTFELSPFDSISIYEVEDYQDLLYFLAKPIPFCRYCKVSQWAPVGKWRPSKKDKFEYLEGKDSE
;
A
#
# COMPACT_ATOMS: atom_id res chain seq x y z
N MET A 1 -75.49 17.28 0.41
CA MET A 1 -74.54 16.47 1.23
C MET A 1 -73.74 15.43 0.45
N ARG A 2 -74.34 14.63 -0.46
CA ARG A 2 -73.63 13.53 -1.17
C ARG A 2 -72.50 13.98 -2.12
N ASN A 3 -72.62 15.15 -2.76
CA ASN A 3 -71.61 15.70 -3.68
C ASN A 3 -70.38 16.30 -2.96
N PHE A 4 -70.59 16.91 -1.78
CA PHE A 4 -69.50 17.48 -0.98
C PHE A 4 -68.56 16.38 -0.44
N LYS A 5 -69.13 15.25 0.02
CA LYS A 5 -68.35 14.10 0.49
C LYS A 5 -67.49 13.48 -0.62
N LYS A 6 -68.02 13.37 -1.86
CA LYS A 6 -67.26 12.90 -3.03
C LYS A 6 -66.13 13.86 -3.41
N TRP A 7 -66.40 15.16 -3.41
CA TRP A 7 -65.40 16.19 -3.71
C TRP A 7 -64.26 16.21 -2.68
N TRP A 8 -64.59 16.14 -1.39
CA TRP A 8 -63.61 16.08 -0.31
C TRP A 8 -62.75 14.80 -0.36
N LEU A 9 -63.36 13.63 -0.62
CA LEU A 9 -62.62 12.38 -0.82
C LEU A 9 -61.66 12.45 -2.02
N SER A 10 -62.05 13.12 -3.10
CA SER A 10 -61.20 13.36 -4.28
C SER A 10 -59.99 14.22 -3.93
N LEU A 11 -60.19 15.31 -3.18
CA LEU A 11 -59.09 16.18 -2.71
C LEU A 11 -58.11 15.45 -1.79
N VAL A 12 -58.61 14.65 -0.85
CA VAL A 12 -57.76 13.83 0.03
C VAL A 12 -56.96 12.81 -0.77
N LYS A 13 -57.58 12.16 -1.77
CA LYS A 13 -56.88 11.22 -2.65
C LYS A 13 -55.79 11.91 -3.48
N ASN A 14 -56.07 13.09 -4.04
CA ASN A 14 -55.08 13.88 -4.78
C ASN A 14 -53.93 14.36 -3.89
N SER A 15 -54.21 14.82 -2.66
CA SER A 15 -53.19 15.21 -1.68
C SER A 15 -52.27 14.04 -1.31
N LYS A 16 -52.83 12.85 -1.06
CA LYS A 16 -52.05 11.63 -0.82
C LYS A 16 -51.22 11.21 -2.04
N HIS A 17 -51.75 11.35 -3.25
CA HIS A 17 -50.99 11.11 -4.47
C HIS A 17 -49.81 12.10 -4.60
N HIS A 18 -50.03 13.38 -4.33
CA HIS A 18 -48.97 14.40 -4.38
C HIS A 18 -47.87 14.12 -3.36
N GLN A 19 -48.22 13.82 -2.11
CA GLN A 19 -47.26 13.42 -1.07
C GLN A 19 -46.44 12.18 -1.46
N ARG A 20 -47.09 11.20 -2.11
CA ARG A 20 -46.39 10.02 -2.62
C ARG A 20 -45.42 10.38 -3.75
N PHE A 21 -45.83 11.21 -4.71
CA PHE A 21 -44.95 11.69 -5.79
C PHE A 21 -43.77 12.49 -5.24
N ASP A 22 -43.96 13.37 -4.25
CA ASP A 22 -42.88 14.12 -3.61
C ASP A 22 -41.88 13.20 -2.91
N THR A 23 -42.38 12.13 -2.27
CA THR A 23 -41.55 11.10 -1.63
C THR A 23 -40.73 10.33 -2.67
N GLU A 24 -41.36 9.84 -3.73
CA GLU A 24 -40.71 9.12 -4.83
C GLU A 24 -39.66 10.01 -5.55
N LEU A 25 -39.97 11.30 -5.75
CA LEU A 25 -39.04 12.27 -6.32
C LEU A 25 -37.84 12.53 -5.40
N SER A 26 -38.06 12.62 -4.09
CA SER A 26 -36.98 12.79 -3.10
C SER A 26 -36.06 11.56 -3.04
N GLN A 27 -36.64 10.35 -3.07
CA GLN A 27 -35.89 9.10 -3.16
C GLN A 27 -35.05 9.04 -4.44
N THR A 28 -35.67 9.33 -5.60
CA THR A 28 -34.97 9.34 -6.89
C THR A 28 -33.81 10.35 -6.91
N LYS A 29 -34.00 11.55 -6.35
CA LYS A 29 -32.92 12.56 -6.22
C LYS A 29 -31.78 12.06 -5.35
N THR A 30 -32.09 11.34 -4.27
CA THR A 30 -31.11 10.76 -3.36
C THR A 30 -30.30 9.66 -4.05
N GLU A 31 -30.98 8.74 -4.73
CA GLU A 31 -30.34 7.66 -5.52
C GLU A 31 -29.47 8.22 -6.65
N LEU A 32 -29.94 9.25 -7.35
CA LEU A 32 -29.14 9.93 -8.39
C LEU A 32 -27.88 10.58 -7.81
N SER A 33 -27.99 11.23 -6.64
CA SER A 33 -26.85 11.85 -5.96
C SER A 33 -25.82 10.80 -5.51
N GLN A 34 -26.29 9.68 -4.94
CA GLN A 34 -25.45 8.55 -4.55
C GLN A 34 -24.77 7.94 -5.78
N THR A 35 -25.51 7.71 -6.86
CA THR A 35 -24.98 7.16 -8.12
C THR A 35 -23.89 8.06 -8.71
N LYS A 36 -24.13 9.37 -8.78
CA LYS A 36 -23.11 10.34 -9.24
C LYS A 36 -21.85 10.30 -8.38
N THR A 37 -22.01 10.19 -7.07
CA THR A 37 -20.89 10.10 -6.13
C THR A 37 -20.09 8.82 -6.35
N THR A 38 -20.76 7.68 -6.47
CA THR A 38 -20.13 6.38 -6.73
C THR A 38 -19.40 6.39 -8.07
N VAL A 39 -20.05 6.83 -9.15
CA VAL A 39 -19.44 6.93 -10.49
C VAL A 39 -18.19 7.81 -10.46
N ARG A 40 -18.25 8.97 -9.79
CA ARG A 40 -17.09 9.86 -9.67
C ARG A 40 -15.94 9.22 -8.90
N LYS A 41 -16.22 8.50 -7.80
CA LYS A 41 -15.20 7.79 -7.02
C LYS A 41 -14.57 6.66 -7.83
N THR A 42 -15.37 5.86 -8.54
CA THR A 42 -14.89 4.80 -9.41
C THR A 42 -14.02 5.35 -10.54
N LEU A 43 -14.46 6.44 -11.18
CA LEU A 43 -13.69 7.09 -12.22
C LEU A 43 -12.36 7.65 -11.70
N ASP A 44 -12.37 8.36 -10.57
CA ASP A 44 -11.14 8.88 -9.93
C ASP A 44 -10.18 7.75 -9.58
N PHE A 45 -10.70 6.65 -9.01
CA PHE A 45 -9.92 5.46 -8.70
C PHE A 45 -9.18 4.91 -9.93
N HIS A 46 -9.88 4.71 -11.05
CA HIS A 46 -9.25 4.20 -12.27
C HIS A 46 -8.30 5.21 -12.90
N LEU A 47 -8.69 6.49 -12.99
CA LEU A 47 -7.85 7.54 -13.59
C LEU A 47 -6.53 7.69 -12.86
N ARG A 48 -6.51 7.62 -11.53
CA ARG A 48 -5.27 7.65 -10.75
C ARG A 48 -4.31 6.51 -11.07
N LYS A 49 -4.79 5.37 -11.58
CA LYS A 49 -3.91 4.24 -11.96
C LYS A 49 -3.23 4.46 -13.30
N ILE A 50 -3.93 5.07 -14.24
CA ILE A 50 -3.46 5.22 -15.63
C ILE A 50 -2.98 6.63 -15.98
N THR A 51 -3.02 7.55 -15.01
CA THR A 51 -2.50 8.91 -15.18
C THR A 51 -1.14 9.00 -14.48
N PRO A 52 -0.08 9.39 -15.19
CA PRO A 52 1.21 9.67 -14.58
C PRO A 52 1.06 10.70 -13.46
N MET A 53 1.70 10.44 -12.33
CA MET A 53 1.74 11.41 -11.22
C MET A 53 2.56 12.63 -11.65
N ALA A 54 2.32 13.79 -11.01
CA ALA A 54 3.13 14.98 -11.27
C ALA A 54 4.60 14.80 -10.85
N PHE A 55 4.83 13.99 -9.82
CA PHE A 55 6.11 13.50 -9.31
C PHE A 55 5.84 12.22 -8.51
N LEU A 56 6.89 11.48 -8.14
CA LEU A 56 6.80 10.31 -7.27
C LEU A 56 6.36 10.76 -5.87
N GLU A 57 5.07 10.60 -5.58
CA GLU A 57 4.51 10.93 -4.27
C GLU A 57 5.13 10.07 -3.16
N LEU A 58 5.43 8.81 -3.48
CA LEU A 58 5.83 7.83 -2.48
C LEU A 58 6.70 6.70 -3.06
N LEU A 59 7.76 6.32 -2.34
CA LEU A 59 8.57 5.13 -2.61
C LEU A 59 8.69 4.26 -1.37
N GLU A 60 8.44 2.95 -1.54
CA GLU A 60 8.66 1.93 -0.52
C GLU A 60 9.96 1.19 -0.78
N ILE A 61 10.82 1.11 0.25
CA ILE A 61 12.14 0.50 0.18
C ILE A 61 12.28 -0.51 1.30
N HIS A 62 12.64 -1.74 0.95
CA HIS A 62 13.00 -2.76 1.94
C HIS A 62 14.41 -2.50 2.46
N LEU A 63 14.57 -2.44 3.79
CA LEU A 63 15.85 -2.45 4.50
C LEU A 63 16.20 -3.87 4.98
N ALA A 64 15.18 -4.71 5.15
CA ALA A 64 15.27 -6.13 5.43
C ALA A 64 14.17 -6.86 4.64
N GLU A 65 14.49 -7.99 4.01
CA GLU A 65 13.49 -8.75 3.24
C GLU A 65 12.60 -9.61 4.16
N SER A 66 13.17 -10.15 5.25
CA SER A 66 12.46 -10.97 6.25
C SER A 66 11.81 -10.14 7.36
N CYS A 67 10.84 -10.75 8.06
CA CYS A 67 10.14 -10.15 9.21
C CYS A 67 10.17 -11.08 10.42
N ASN A 68 10.17 -10.51 11.63
CA ASN A 68 9.98 -11.26 12.88
C ASN A 68 8.50 -11.57 13.19
N LEU A 69 7.57 -11.08 12.35
CA LEU A 69 6.16 -11.52 12.33
C LEU A 69 5.91 -12.49 11.17
N ASN A 70 4.89 -13.33 11.34
CA ASN A 70 4.45 -14.26 10.31
C ASN A 70 3.03 -13.91 9.86
N CYS A 71 2.80 -12.79 9.17
CA CYS A 71 1.43 -12.39 8.78
C CYS A 71 0.88 -13.30 7.68
N PHE A 72 -0.34 -13.84 7.85
CA PHE A 72 -1.04 -14.56 6.78
C PHE A 72 -1.20 -13.68 5.53
N GLY A 73 -0.84 -14.24 4.37
CA GLY A 73 -1.03 -13.55 3.08
C GLY A 73 -0.28 -12.23 2.96
N CYS A 74 0.88 -12.07 3.62
CA CYS A 74 1.69 -10.87 3.49
C CYS A 74 2.06 -10.60 2.02
N ASN A 75 1.63 -9.47 1.46
CA ASN A 75 1.90 -9.10 0.07
C ASN A 75 3.38 -8.79 -0.22
N HIS A 76 4.22 -8.65 0.81
CA HIS A 76 5.67 -8.51 0.70
C HIS A 76 6.42 -9.85 0.75
N PHE A 77 5.73 -10.97 1.03
CA PHE A 77 6.31 -12.31 1.20
C PHE A 77 7.36 -12.43 2.32
N SER A 78 7.46 -11.44 3.21
CA SER A 78 8.52 -11.35 4.21
C SER A 78 8.49 -12.44 5.29
N GLN A 79 7.36 -13.12 5.49
CA GLN A 79 7.26 -14.27 6.40
C GLN A 79 7.85 -15.57 5.82
N ILE A 80 8.09 -15.58 4.51
CA ILE A 80 8.69 -16.69 3.78
C ILE A 80 10.03 -16.34 3.13
N ALA A 81 10.42 -15.06 3.13
CA ALA A 81 11.72 -14.59 2.73
C ALA A 81 12.83 -15.10 3.66
N GLU A 82 14.01 -15.33 3.08
CA GLU A 82 15.23 -15.56 3.86
C GLU A 82 15.73 -14.26 4.47
N GLU A 83 16.47 -14.38 5.57
CA GLU A 83 17.13 -13.24 6.18
C GLU A 83 18.14 -12.63 5.23
N SER A 84 17.89 -11.38 4.85
CA SER A 84 18.78 -10.58 4.02
C SER A 84 18.48 -9.10 4.23
N TYR A 85 19.53 -8.28 4.08
CA TYR A 85 19.50 -6.85 4.35
C TYR A 85 20.00 -6.08 3.13
N THR A 86 19.41 -4.92 2.90
CA THR A 86 19.88 -4.02 1.84
C THR A 86 21.30 -3.56 2.16
N ASN A 87 22.18 -3.61 1.15
CA ASN A 87 23.54 -3.12 1.29
C ASN A 87 23.55 -1.58 1.29
N LEU A 88 24.17 -0.98 2.31
CA LEU A 88 24.16 0.47 2.48
C LEU A 88 24.93 1.23 1.37
N GLU A 89 26.02 0.66 0.86
CA GLU A 89 26.82 1.29 -0.20
C GLU A 89 26.11 1.25 -1.56
N GLU A 90 25.46 0.12 -1.87
CA GLU A 90 24.60 0.00 -3.05
C GLU A 90 23.41 0.95 -2.94
N PHE A 91 22.78 1.04 -1.75
CA PHE A 91 21.71 1.98 -1.49
C PHE A 91 22.15 3.43 -1.68
N GLU A 92 23.34 3.83 -1.23
CA GLU A 92 23.84 5.19 -1.46
C GLU A 92 24.07 5.48 -2.95
N LYS A 93 24.62 4.54 -3.72
CA LYS A 93 24.75 4.68 -5.18
C LYS A 93 23.40 4.86 -5.85
N ASP A 94 22.42 4.06 -5.43
CA ASP A 94 21.04 4.13 -5.89
C ASP A 94 20.39 5.48 -5.55
N MET A 95 20.58 6.00 -4.33
CA MET A 95 20.04 7.31 -3.93
C MET A 95 20.68 8.46 -4.72
N ILE A 96 21.99 8.41 -5.01
CA ILE A 96 22.67 9.38 -5.88
C ILE A 96 22.02 9.39 -7.27
N GLN A 97 21.86 8.21 -7.87
CA GLN A 97 21.28 8.11 -9.21
C GLN A 97 19.81 8.53 -9.23
N LEU A 98 19.03 8.10 -8.23
CA LEU A 98 17.62 8.44 -8.12
C LEU A 98 17.44 9.95 -7.96
N ALA A 99 18.28 10.62 -7.16
CA ALA A 99 18.23 12.06 -6.99
C ALA A 99 18.52 12.81 -8.29
N LYS A 100 19.44 12.31 -9.12
CA LYS A 100 19.70 12.89 -10.46
C LYS A 100 18.48 12.77 -11.37
N VAL A 101 17.92 11.57 -11.50
CA VAL A 101 16.79 11.31 -12.41
C VAL A 101 15.54 12.07 -11.96
N THR A 102 15.22 12.01 -10.67
CA THR A 102 14.03 12.67 -10.10
C THR A 102 14.21 14.17 -9.87
N LYS A 103 15.43 14.70 -10.05
CA LYS A 103 15.82 16.07 -9.69
C LYS A 103 15.54 16.38 -8.20
N GLY A 104 15.58 15.35 -7.35
CA GLY A 104 15.26 15.43 -5.92
C GLY A 104 13.77 15.52 -5.59
N GLU A 105 12.88 15.43 -6.57
CA GLU A 105 11.42 15.58 -6.40
C GLU A 105 10.76 14.22 -6.11
N VAL A 106 10.90 13.75 -4.87
CA VAL A 106 10.18 12.60 -4.31
C VAL A 106 9.47 13.05 -3.04
N GLY A 107 8.19 12.75 -2.88
CA GLY A 107 7.41 13.18 -1.72
C GLY A 107 7.84 12.48 -0.44
N VAL A 108 7.70 11.16 -0.40
CA VAL A 108 7.89 10.34 0.80
C VAL A 108 8.74 9.10 0.52
N PHE A 109 9.74 8.86 1.37
CA PHE A 109 10.44 7.59 1.47
C PHE A 109 9.89 6.77 2.63
N ARG A 110 9.22 5.67 2.34
CA ARG A 110 8.88 4.64 3.33
C ARG A 110 10.02 3.64 3.40
N LEU A 111 10.89 3.87 4.37
CA LEU A 111 11.92 2.92 4.76
C LEU A 111 11.26 1.83 5.59
N MET A 112 11.17 0.65 5.00
CA MET A 112 10.38 -0.47 5.51
C MET A 112 11.07 -1.80 5.21
N GLY A 113 10.33 -2.87 5.03
CA GLY A 113 10.89 -4.21 4.86
C GLY A 113 9.86 -5.25 5.23
N GLY A 114 10.31 -6.48 5.44
CA GLY A 114 9.62 -7.34 6.39
C GLY A 114 9.56 -6.66 7.76
N GLU A 115 10.71 -6.51 8.42
CA GLU A 115 10.85 -5.61 9.57
C GLU A 115 12.19 -4.84 9.46
N PRO A 116 12.16 -3.52 9.21
CA PRO A 116 13.40 -2.74 8.99
C PRO A 116 14.34 -2.76 10.20
N LEU A 117 13.81 -2.85 11.43
CA LEU A 117 14.62 -2.85 12.65
C LEU A 117 15.39 -4.16 12.90
N LEU A 118 15.23 -5.18 12.03
CA LEU A 118 16.13 -6.33 12.01
C LEU A 118 17.48 -5.99 11.37
N ASN A 119 17.54 -4.99 10.49
CA ASN A 119 18.79 -4.55 9.88
C ASN A 119 19.61 -3.73 10.89
N PRO A 120 20.80 -4.20 11.32
CA PRO A 120 21.62 -3.47 12.30
C PRO A 120 22.07 -2.07 11.83
N GLN A 121 22.07 -1.83 10.51
CA GLN A 121 22.42 -0.55 9.90
C GLN A 121 21.20 0.32 9.59
N CYS A 122 19.99 -0.04 10.04
CA CYS A 122 18.74 0.65 9.72
C CYS A 122 18.84 2.19 9.85
N SER A 123 19.42 2.69 10.95
CA SER A 123 19.55 4.14 11.18
C SER A 123 20.50 4.85 10.21
N ASN A 124 21.45 4.14 9.58
CA ASN A 124 22.35 4.71 8.57
C ASN A 124 21.58 5.09 7.29
N PHE A 125 20.50 4.38 6.96
CA PHE A 125 19.69 4.68 5.78
C PHE A 125 18.96 6.02 5.90
N PHE A 126 18.71 6.49 7.14
CA PHE A 126 18.11 7.81 7.37
C PHE A 126 19.04 8.92 6.91
N GLU A 127 20.32 8.82 7.27
CA GLU A 127 21.37 9.78 6.90
C GLU A 127 21.56 9.83 5.38
N VAL A 128 21.68 8.67 4.74
CA VAL A 128 21.84 8.56 3.29
C VAL A 128 20.63 9.13 2.56
N THR A 129 19.41 8.76 2.98
CA THR A 129 18.18 9.27 2.34
C THR A 129 18.09 10.80 2.48
N ARG A 130 18.29 11.35 3.69
CA ARG A 130 18.21 12.79 3.94
C ARG A 130 19.27 13.58 3.18
N LYS A 131 20.48 13.04 3.02
CA LYS A 131 21.59 13.66 2.28
C LYS A 131 21.22 13.97 0.83
N TYR A 132 20.56 13.04 0.15
CA TYR A 132 20.21 13.19 -1.28
C TYR A 132 18.79 13.75 -1.51
N PHE A 133 17.91 13.63 -0.52
CA PHE A 133 16.53 14.08 -0.58
C PHE A 133 16.19 15.00 0.61
N PRO A 134 16.77 16.21 0.68
CA PRO A 134 16.66 17.08 1.85
C PRO A 134 15.23 17.58 2.13
N LYS A 135 14.35 17.58 1.12
CA LYS A 135 12.96 18.05 1.22
C LYS A 135 11.94 16.94 1.45
N SER A 136 12.30 15.68 1.19
CA SER A 136 11.37 14.56 1.28
C SER A 136 11.05 14.20 2.71
N GLU A 137 9.85 13.67 2.94
CA GLU A 137 9.54 13.01 4.20
C GLU A 137 10.21 11.64 4.26
N ILE A 138 10.65 11.24 5.46
CA ILE A 138 11.23 9.92 5.71
C ILE A 138 10.39 9.24 6.77
N TRP A 139 9.76 8.13 6.40
CA TRP A 139 8.92 7.34 7.28
C TRP A 139 9.59 6.00 7.54
N LEU A 140 9.84 5.67 8.80
CA LEU A 140 10.16 4.31 9.20
C LEU A 140 8.86 3.56 9.45
N VAL A 141 8.53 2.61 8.59
CA VAL A 141 7.33 1.76 8.74
C VAL A 141 7.73 0.43 9.38
N SER A 142 7.26 0.18 10.60
CA SER A 142 7.65 -0.97 11.42
C SER A 142 6.43 -1.66 12.04
N ASN A 143 6.58 -2.91 12.48
CA ASN A 143 5.59 -3.58 13.31
C ASN A 143 5.65 -3.15 14.79
N GLY A 144 6.68 -2.41 15.19
CA GLY A 144 6.83 -1.80 16.51
C GLY A 144 7.47 -2.67 17.59
N LEU A 145 7.64 -3.99 17.38
CA LEU A 145 8.16 -4.91 18.41
C LEU A 145 9.59 -4.62 18.85
N LEU A 146 10.39 -4.01 17.98
CA LEU A 146 11.81 -3.76 18.20
C LEU A 146 12.13 -2.30 18.54
N LEU A 147 11.12 -1.42 18.59
CA LEU A 147 11.32 0.02 18.86
C LEU A 147 11.90 0.27 20.25
N GLU A 148 11.39 -0.42 21.28
CA GLU A 148 11.89 -0.28 22.66
C GLU A 148 13.33 -0.75 22.85
N LYS A 149 13.86 -1.53 21.91
CA LYS A 149 15.21 -2.11 21.97
C LYS A 149 16.26 -1.28 21.23
N GLN A 150 15.85 -0.19 20.56
CA GLN A 150 16.76 0.65 19.81
C GLN A 150 17.65 1.48 20.73
N ASP A 151 18.90 1.66 20.31
CA ASP A 151 19.92 2.39 21.06
C ASP A 151 19.82 3.91 20.88
N GLU A 152 20.61 4.65 21.67
CA GLU A 152 20.68 6.12 21.59
C GLU A 152 21.10 6.62 20.21
N LEU A 153 21.94 5.85 19.50
CA LEU A 153 22.42 6.23 18.17
C LEU A 153 21.29 6.19 17.14
N PHE A 154 20.44 5.17 17.17
CA PHE A 154 19.23 5.09 16.35
C PHE A 154 18.34 6.32 16.57
N TRP A 155 18.02 6.64 17.82
CA TRP A 155 17.13 7.76 18.15
C TRP A 155 17.73 9.11 17.75
N LYS A 156 19.03 9.30 18.01
CA LYS A 156 19.77 10.50 17.58
C LYS A 156 19.66 10.69 16.06
N ARG A 157 19.94 9.64 15.28
CA ARG A 157 19.87 9.69 13.81
C ARG A 157 18.46 9.91 13.29
N ALA A 158 17.45 9.29 13.91
CA ALA A 158 16.06 9.52 13.56
C ALA A 158 15.68 11.00 13.74
N ARG A 159 16.05 11.61 14.87
CA ARG A 159 15.82 13.03 15.15
C ARG A 159 16.55 13.93 14.16
N GLU A 160 17.86 13.76 14.01
CA GLU A 160 18.70 14.61 13.15
C GLU A 160 18.24 14.58 11.67
N ASN A 161 17.71 13.44 11.21
CA ASN A 161 17.22 13.26 9.85
C ASN A 161 15.71 13.49 9.69
N LYS A 162 15.02 13.94 10.75
CA LYS A 162 13.58 14.24 10.77
C LYS A 162 12.73 13.05 10.31
N VAL A 163 13.05 11.86 10.81
CA VAL A 163 12.31 10.63 10.52
C VAL A 163 11.03 10.60 11.33
N GLN A 164 9.94 10.17 10.71
CA GLN A 164 8.69 9.85 11.39
C GLN A 164 8.59 8.33 11.58
N ILE A 165 8.34 7.86 12.80
CA ILE A 165 8.08 6.45 13.07
C ILE A 165 6.58 6.21 12.86
N ARG A 166 6.27 5.31 11.92
CA ARG A 166 4.90 5.00 11.51
C ARG A 166 4.58 3.53 11.67
N PRO A 167 4.26 3.08 12.90
CA PRO A 167 4.05 1.68 13.15
C PRO A 167 2.68 1.20 12.66
N THR A 168 2.61 -0.08 12.28
CA THR A 168 1.34 -0.78 12.08
C THR A 168 0.88 -1.39 13.40
N LYS A 169 -0.35 -1.08 13.84
CA LYS A 169 -0.95 -1.72 15.02
C LYS A 169 -1.44 -3.12 14.69
N TYR A 170 -0.64 -4.13 15.03
CA TYR A 170 -1.08 -5.52 15.05
C TYR A 170 -1.81 -5.83 16.36
N PRO A 171 -2.71 -6.83 16.41
CA PRO A 171 -3.38 -7.27 17.65
C PRO A 171 -2.40 -8.06 18.54
N LEU A 172 -1.30 -7.40 18.92
CA LEU A 172 -0.21 -7.91 19.73
C LEU A 172 -0.08 -7.01 20.96
N LYS A 173 0.38 -7.59 22.06
CA LYS A 173 0.64 -6.83 23.29
C LYS A 173 1.94 -6.03 23.13
N ILE A 174 1.80 -4.79 22.65
CA ILE A 174 2.88 -3.79 22.53
C ILE A 174 2.58 -2.66 23.50
N ASP A 175 3.59 -2.22 24.26
CA ASP A 175 3.47 -1.07 25.16
C ASP A 175 3.62 0.23 24.36
N TRP A 176 2.53 0.65 23.72
CA TRP A 176 2.52 1.87 22.91
C TRP A 176 2.73 3.14 23.73
N ASP A 177 2.38 3.15 25.02
CA ASP A 177 2.61 4.29 25.91
C ASP A 177 4.10 4.47 26.16
N LYS A 178 4.82 3.36 26.41
CA LYS A 178 6.28 3.37 26.52
C LYS A 178 6.97 3.77 25.21
N ILE A 179 6.53 3.23 24.07
CA ILE A 179 7.07 3.63 22.76
C ILE A 179 6.83 5.12 22.50
N LYS A 180 5.64 5.63 22.84
CA LYS A 180 5.32 7.06 22.74
C LYS A 180 6.24 7.89 23.62
N ALA A 181 6.45 7.49 24.88
CA ALA A 181 7.36 8.19 25.79
C ALA A 181 8.81 8.21 25.27
N LEU A 182 9.29 7.11 24.68
CA LEU A 182 10.62 7.05 24.03
C LEU A 182 10.72 7.99 22.83
N CYS A 183 9.69 8.02 21.99
CA CYS A 183 9.61 8.91 20.83
C CYS A 183 9.60 10.39 21.27
N ASP A 184 8.77 10.73 22.25
CA ASP A 184 8.66 12.09 22.81
C ASP A 184 10.00 12.54 23.44
N ALA A 185 10.64 11.68 24.25
CA ALA A 185 11.92 11.97 24.90
C ALA A 185 13.09 12.18 23.91
N ASN A 186 12.99 11.59 22.72
CA ASN A 186 14.00 11.71 21.67
C ASN A 186 13.62 12.70 20.57
N GLU A 187 12.47 13.37 20.69
CA GLU A 187 11.93 14.32 19.71
C GLU A 187 11.72 13.70 18.31
N VAL A 188 11.28 12.44 18.28
CA VAL A 188 10.98 11.69 17.07
C VAL A 188 9.47 11.50 16.94
N PRO A 189 8.80 11.98 15.87
CA PRO A 189 7.36 11.84 15.73
C PRO A 189 6.91 10.36 15.63
N LEU A 190 5.93 9.98 16.46
CA LEU A 190 5.20 8.72 16.36
C LEU A 190 3.83 8.97 15.74
N ILE A 191 3.58 8.46 14.52
CA ILE A 191 2.34 8.72 13.78
C ILE A 191 1.72 7.39 13.34
N PHE A 192 0.56 7.07 13.90
CA PHE A 192 -0.19 5.88 13.50
C PHE A 192 -0.99 6.14 12.21
N PHE A 193 -1.08 5.11 11.35
CA PHE A 193 -2.07 5.12 10.27
C PHE A 193 -3.49 5.06 10.86
N ASN A 194 -4.44 5.80 10.26
CA ASN A 194 -5.83 5.90 10.72
C ASN A 194 -5.96 6.25 12.21
N GLU A 195 -5.11 7.15 12.70
CA GLU A 195 -5.08 7.59 14.11
C GLU A 195 -4.89 6.43 15.12
N GLY A 196 -4.48 5.25 14.63
CA GLY A 196 -4.33 4.05 15.42
C GLY A 196 -5.66 3.44 15.88
N GLU A 197 -6.78 3.78 15.26
CA GLU A 197 -8.10 3.19 15.55
C GLU A 197 -8.27 1.81 14.91
N VAL A 198 -7.52 1.54 13.84
CA VAL A 198 -7.66 0.32 13.04
C VAL A 198 -6.53 -0.65 13.36
N GLU A 199 -6.87 -1.80 13.93
CA GLU A 199 -5.96 -2.93 14.02
C GLU A 199 -5.78 -3.58 12.64
N LYS A 200 -4.57 -4.09 12.41
CA LYS A 200 -4.25 -4.84 11.19
C LYS A 200 -5.16 -6.05 11.07
N THR A 201 -5.72 -6.23 9.88
CA THR A 201 -6.46 -7.42 9.47
C THR A 201 -5.63 -8.24 8.47
N SER A 202 -5.96 -9.52 8.33
CA SER A 202 -5.35 -10.36 7.30
C SER A 202 -6.11 -10.20 5.98
N TRP A 203 -5.37 -10.27 4.88
CA TRP A 203 -5.90 -10.23 3.52
C TRP A 203 -5.36 -11.42 2.74
N LYS A 204 -6.16 -11.93 1.79
CA LYS A 204 -5.71 -12.92 0.82
C LYS A 204 -5.53 -12.22 -0.52
N PHE A 205 -4.31 -12.21 -1.02
CA PHE A 205 -3.98 -11.67 -2.34
C PHE A 205 -3.76 -12.83 -3.31
N THR A 206 -4.86 -13.35 -3.85
CA THR A 206 -4.84 -14.50 -4.74
C THR A 206 -4.12 -14.19 -6.06
N LEU A 207 -3.26 -15.11 -6.48
CA LEU A 207 -2.53 -15.13 -7.74
C LEU A 207 -2.95 -16.35 -8.58
N ASP A 208 -2.92 -16.18 -9.89
CA ASP A 208 -3.14 -17.20 -10.91
C ASP A 208 -1.79 -17.73 -11.41
N PRO A 209 -1.35 -18.96 -11.13
CA PRO A 209 -0.07 -19.45 -11.62
C PRO A 209 -0.05 -19.64 -13.14
N GLU A 210 -1.21 -19.78 -13.79
CA GLU A 210 -1.28 -19.90 -15.25
C GLU A 210 -1.07 -18.55 -15.95
N GLY A 211 -1.25 -17.44 -15.22
CA GLY A 211 -1.09 -16.10 -15.73
C GLY A 211 -2.07 -15.76 -16.85
N LYS A 212 -3.34 -16.15 -16.70
CA LYS A 212 -4.40 -15.95 -17.70
C LYS A 212 -5.28 -14.73 -17.42
N CYS A 213 -4.98 -13.95 -16.38
CA CYS A 213 -5.74 -12.74 -16.09
C CYS A 213 -5.47 -11.67 -17.17
N ASP A 214 -6.49 -10.87 -17.47
CA ASP A 214 -6.34 -9.68 -18.29
C ASP A 214 -5.51 -8.64 -17.53
N ASN A 215 -4.33 -8.31 -18.05
CA ASN A 215 -3.37 -7.45 -17.38
C ASN A 215 -3.92 -6.03 -17.16
N TYR A 216 -4.67 -5.50 -18.12
CA TYR A 216 -5.27 -4.17 -18.05
C TYR A 216 -6.31 -4.13 -16.93
N HIS A 217 -7.23 -5.08 -16.92
CA HIS A 217 -8.25 -5.23 -15.89
C HIS A 217 -7.62 -5.39 -14.50
N SER A 218 -6.64 -6.29 -14.36
CA SER A 218 -5.94 -6.48 -13.08
C SER A 218 -5.26 -5.20 -12.61
N PHE A 219 -4.58 -4.47 -13.50
CA PHE A 219 -3.92 -3.22 -13.15
C PHE A 219 -4.92 -2.10 -12.77
N THR A 220 -5.94 -1.85 -13.60
CA THR A 220 -6.88 -0.73 -13.37
C THR A 220 -7.80 -0.95 -12.18
N ASN A 221 -7.98 -2.20 -11.73
CA ASN A 221 -8.76 -2.52 -10.54
C ASN A 221 -7.90 -2.70 -9.26
N CYS A 222 -6.57 -2.59 -9.37
CA CYS A 222 -5.65 -2.82 -8.27
C CYS A 222 -5.52 -1.60 -7.36
N SER A 223 -5.74 -1.77 -6.06
CA SER A 223 -5.53 -0.71 -5.07
C SER A 223 -4.06 -0.28 -4.95
N MET A 224 -3.12 -1.19 -5.22
CA MET A 224 -1.67 -0.96 -5.09
C MET A 224 -1.02 -0.30 -6.32
N ALA A 225 -1.57 -0.52 -7.52
CA ALA A 225 -0.97 -0.02 -8.76
C ALA A 225 -0.80 1.51 -8.74
N ASN A 226 0.33 2.01 -9.26
CA ASN A 226 0.68 3.44 -9.35
C ASN A 226 0.56 4.22 -8.02
N HIS A 227 0.65 3.52 -6.88
CA HIS A 227 0.47 4.13 -5.55
C HIS A 227 1.35 3.47 -4.47
N CYS A 228 1.57 2.16 -4.55
CA CYS A 228 2.49 1.41 -3.69
C CYS A 228 3.80 1.11 -4.43
N VAL A 229 4.40 2.15 -5.00
CA VAL A 229 5.61 2.04 -5.83
C VAL A 229 6.76 1.50 -4.97
N GLN A 230 7.37 0.41 -5.42
CA GLN A 230 8.53 -0.17 -4.76
C GLN A 230 9.81 0.27 -5.45
N PHE A 231 10.85 0.48 -4.66
CA PHE A 231 12.20 0.68 -5.15
C PHE A 231 13.15 -0.38 -4.59
N LYS A 232 13.79 -1.14 -5.47
CA LYS A 232 14.67 -2.27 -5.13
C LYS A 232 15.82 -2.36 -6.13
N LYS A 233 17.07 -2.29 -5.65
CA LYS A 233 18.30 -2.48 -6.42
C LYS A 233 18.33 -1.67 -7.73
N GLY A 234 18.13 -0.35 -7.63
CA GLY A 234 18.12 0.55 -8.78
C GLY A 234 16.90 0.44 -9.70
N ARG A 235 15.84 -0.25 -9.28
CA ARG A 235 14.65 -0.46 -10.12
C ARG A 235 13.37 -0.04 -9.42
N LEU A 236 12.47 0.56 -10.19
CA LEU A 236 11.12 0.93 -9.76
C LEU A 236 10.10 -0.09 -10.27
N TYR A 237 9.17 -0.46 -9.39
CA TYR A 237 8.09 -1.40 -9.66
C TYR A 237 6.74 -0.75 -9.34
N THR A 238 5.72 -1.05 -10.14
CA THR A 238 4.38 -0.46 -9.98
C THR A 238 3.65 -0.90 -8.70
N CYS A 239 4.05 -2.05 -8.13
CA CYS A 239 3.50 -2.59 -6.89
C CYS A 239 4.45 -3.59 -6.22
N THR A 240 4.01 -4.14 -5.08
CA THR A 240 4.78 -5.05 -4.23
C THR A 240 5.10 -6.41 -4.85
N PHE A 241 4.17 -6.99 -5.62
CA PHE A 241 4.34 -8.36 -6.13
C PHE A 241 5.56 -8.55 -7.03
N PRO A 242 5.70 -7.87 -8.18
CA PRO A 242 6.84 -8.07 -9.06
C PRO A 242 8.18 -7.71 -8.41
N ALA A 243 8.19 -6.85 -7.39
CA ALA A 243 9.39 -6.49 -6.65
C ALA A 243 9.89 -7.62 -5.71
N HIS A 244 8.98 -8.49 -5.25
CA HIS A 244 9.25 -9.42 -4.14
C HIS A 244 8.81 -10.87 -4.40
N ILE A 245 8.27 -11.18 -5.59
CA ILE A 245 7.79 -12.52 -5.95
C ILE A 245 8.88 -13.60 -5.91
N GLU A 246 10.15 -13.18 -6.00
CA GLU A 246 11.31 -14.05 -5.86
C GLU A 246 11.28 -14.89 -4.58
N HIS A 247 10.77 -14.34 -3.47
CA HIS A 247 10.64 -15.07 -2.19
C HIS A 247 9.63 -16.21 -2.27
N TYR A 248 8.50 -15.99 -2.95
CA TYR A 248 7.53 -17.04 -3.22
C TYR A 248 8.15 -18.13 -4.10
N ASN A 249 8.75 -17.72 -5.22
CA ASN A 249 9.35 -18.65 -6.19
C ASN A 249 10.47 -19.49 -5.58
N LYS A 250 11.33 -18.88 -4.74
CA LYS A 250 12.39 -19.59 -4.05
C LYS A 250 11.85 -20.67 -3.12
N LYS A 251 10.74 -20.40 -2.43
CA LYS A 251 10.16 -21.32 -1.45
C LYS A 251 9.33 -22.44 -2.05
N TYR A 252 8.49 -22.14 -3.03
CA TYR A 252 7.49 -23.08 -3.56
C TYR A 252 7.79 -23.57 -4.98
N GLY A 253 8.91 -23.14 -5.56
CA GLY A 253 9.30 -23.39 -6.94
C GLY A 253 8.96 -22.20 -7.85
N HIS A 254 9.73 -22.05 -8.94
CA HIS A 254 9.66 -20.96 -9.92
C HIS A 254 8.33 -20.95 -10.69
N THR A 255 7.26 -20.54 -10.01
CA THR A 255 5.88 -20.58 -10.49
C THR A 255 5.53 -19.33 -11.29
N PHE A 256 6.06 -18.18 -10.88
CA PHE A 256 5.77 -16.89 -11.50
C PHE A 256 6.99 -16.34 -12.22
N GLU A 257 6.85 -15.95 -13.47
CA GLU A 257 7.96 -15.44 -14.27
C GLU A 257 7.97 -13.91 -14.26
N LEU A 258 9.12 -13.31 -13.97
CA LEU A 258 9.33 -11.88 -14.12
C LEU A 258 9.78 -11.56 -15.54
N SER A 259 9.15 -10.55 -16.13
CA SER A 259 9.56 -9.92 -17.38
C SER A 259 10.51 -8.75 -17.11
N PRO A 260 11.47 -8.45 -18.00
CA PRO A 260 12.22 -7.19 -17.97
C PRO A 260 11.31 -5.95 -17.96
N PHE A 261 10.08 -6.05 -18.48
CA PHE A 261 9.10 -4.96 -18.53
C PHE A 261 8.25 -4.83 -17.25
N ASP A 262 8.50 -5.63 -16.22
CA ASP A 262 7.81 -5.51 -14.91
C ASP A 262 8.41 -4.43 -14.01
N SER A 263 9.52 -3.84 -14.42
CA SER A 263 10.20 -2.74 -13.72
C SER A 263 10.97 -1.85 -14.68
N ILE A 264 11.35 -0.68 -14.20
CA ILE A 264 12.18 0.28 -14.93
C ILE A 264 13.42 0.63 -14.11
N SER A 265 14.59 0.67 -14.76
CA SER A 265 15.87 0.98 -14.10
C SER A 265 16.11 2.48 -14.05
N ILE A 266 16.51 3.02 -12.89
CA ILE A 266 16.93 4.42 -12.78
C ILE A 266 18.28 4.69 -13.47
N TYR A 267 19.01 3.65 -13.86
CA TYR A 267 20.28 3.76 -14.58
C TYR A 267 20.10 3.81 -16.10
N GLU A 268 18.92 3.42 -16.60
CA GLU A 268 18.61 3.34 -18.04
C GLU A 268 17.70 4.48 -18.49
N VAL A 269 17.21 5.31 -17.55
CA VAL A 269 16.26 6.38 -17.82
C VAL A 269 16.94 7.74 -17.73
N GLU A 270 16.72 8.56 -18.76
CA GLU A 270 17.21 9.93 -18.83
C GLU A 270 16.16 10.95 -18.35
N ASP A 271 14.88 10.73 -18.67
CA ASP A 271 13.79 11.63 -18.30
C ASP A 271 12.96 11.07 -17.13
N TYR A 272 12.74 11.89 -16.11
CA TYR A 272 11.86 11.57 -15.01
C TYR A 272 10.44 11.22 -15.48
N GLN A 273 9.95 11.88 -16.54
CA GLN A 273 8.61 11.60 -17.06
C GLN A 273 8.47 10.15 -17.53
N ASP A 274 9.51 9.54 -18.07
CA ASP A 274 9.47 8.14 -18.50
C ASP A 274 9.23 7.19 -17.32
N LEU A 275 9.80 7.50 -16.14
CA LEU A 275 9.50 6.76 -14.91
C LEU A 275 8.02 6.88 -14.53
N LEU A 276 7.48 8.10 -14.57
CA LEU A 276 6.09 8.38 -14.18
C LEU A 276 5.10 7.74 -15.15
N TYR A 277 5.40 7.76 -16.46
CA TYR A 277 4.63 7.05 -17.49
C TYR A 277 4.70 5.54 -17.32
N PHE A 278 5.88 5.00 -16.99
CA PHE A 278 6.01 3.57 -16.72
C PHE A 278 5.15 3.11 -15.53
N LEU A 279 5.08 3.91 -14.47
CA LEU A 279 4.32 3.55 -13.28
C LEU A 279 2.80 3.58 -13.48
N ALA A 280 2.34 4.36 -14.45
CA ALA A 280 0.93 4.56 -14.79
C ALA A 280 0.42 3.64 -15.92
N LYS A 281 1.03 2.46 -16.12
CA LYS A 281 0.54 1.47 -17.10
C LYS A 281 0.58 0.03 -16.56
N PRO A 282 -0.27 -0.87 -17.11
CA PRO A 282 -0.18 -2.29 -16.83
C PRO A 282 1.20 -2.86 -17.19
N ILE A 283 1.67 -3.82 -16.39
CA ILE A 283 2.91 -4.57 -16.61
C ILE A 283 2.58 -6.05 -16.88
N PRO A 284 3.48 -6.82 -17.53
CA PRO A 284 3.27 -8.25 -17.78
C PRO A 284 2.85 -9.05 -16.54
N PHE A 285 3.44 -8.80 -15.38
CA PHE A 285 3.16 -9.52 -14.14
C PHE A 285 1.68 -9.43 -13.71
N CYS A 286 0.96 -8.38 -14.11
CA CYS A 286 -0.46 -8.22 -13.78
C CYS A 286 -1.33 -9.39 -14.26
N ARG A 287 -0.87 -10.18 -15.26
CA ARG A 287 -1.54 -11.41 -15.72
C ARG A 287 -1.69 -12.49 -14.65
N TYR A 288 -0.86 -12.43 -13.60
CA TYR A 288 -0.90 -13.35 -12.48
C TYR A 288 -1.82 -12.86 -11.35
N CYS A 289 -2.29 -11.61 -11.37
CA CYS A 289 -3.03 -11.03 -10.25
C CYS A 289 -4.54 -11.21 -10.40
N LYS A 290 -5.17 -12.06 -9.57
CA LYS A 290 -6.65 -12.22 -9.49
C LYS A 290 -7.26 -11.14 -8.59
N VAL A 291 -7.11 -9.87 -8.98
CA VAL A 291 -7.48 -8.70 -8.15
C VAL A 291 -8.95 -8.71 -7.71
N SER A 292 -9.86 -9.20 -8.56
CA SER A 292 -11.28 -9.35 -8.23
C SER A 292 -11.58 -10.35 -7.10
N GLN A 293 -10.62 -11.20 -6.76
CA GLN A 293 -10.71 -12.17 -5.66
C GLN A 293 -9.88 -11.76 -4.44
N TRP A 294 -9.19 -10.62 -4.48
CA TRP A 294 -8.49 -10.12 -3.31
C TRP A 294 -9.50 -9.68 -2.26
N ALA A 295 -9.37 -10.22 -1.05
CA ALA A 295 -10.37 -10.02 -0.02
C ALA A 295 -9.75 -10.00 1.38
N PRO A 296 -10.36 -9.26 2.33
CA PRO A 296 -10.05 -9.42 3.73
C PRO A 296 -10.47 -10.82 4.20
N VAL A 297 -9.63 -11.48 4.99
CA VAL A 297 -9.97 -12.76 5.66
C VAL A 297 -10.37 -12.56 7.12
N GLY A 298 -10.56 -11.31 7.54
CA GLY A 298 -10.97 -10.93 8.89
C GLY A 298 -9.79 -10.64 9.81
N LYS A 299 -9.86 -11.12 11.06
CA LYS A 299 -8.85 -10.85 12.09
C LYS A 299 -7.46 -11.27 11.61
N TRP A 300 -6.44 -10.51 12.03
CA TRP A 300 -5.06 -10.91 11.78
C TRP A 300 -4.80 -12.30 12.36
N ARG A 301 -4.16 -13.14 11.56
CA ARG A 301 -3.74 -14.48 11.97
C ARG A 301 -2.33 -14.78 11.44
N PRO A 302 -1.58 -15.62 12.16
CA PRO A 302 -0.27 -16.04 11.68
C PRO A 302 -0.40 -16.92 10.43
N SER A 303 0.59 -16.78 9.54
CA SER A 303 0.81 -17.60 8.36
C SER A 303 1.28 -18.99 8.79
N LYS A 304 0.79 -20.01 8.10
CA LYS A 304 1.32 -21.37 8.14
C LYS A 304 2.40 -21.58 7.08
N LYS A 305 2.68 -20.54 6.29
CA LYS A 305 3.59 -20.56 5.16
C LYS A 305 3.17 -21.61 4.14
N ASP A 306 1.86 -21.71 3.91
CA ASP A 306 1.26 -22.53 2.87
C ASP A 306 1.23 -21.75 1.54
N LYS A 307 1.55 -22.41 0.42
CA LYS A 307 1.49 -21.78 -0.90
C LYS A 307 0.08 -21.29 -1.24
N PHE A 308 -0.96 -21.93 -0.70
CA PHE A 308 -2.37 -21.58 -0.90
C PHE A 308 -2.81 -20.32 -0.15
N GLU A 309 -1.94 -19.70 0.67
CA GLU A 309 -2.15 -18.33 1.15
C GLU A 309 -2.16 -17.31 0.00
N TYR A 310 -1.59 -17.68 -1.15
CA TYR A 310 -1.47 -16.83 -2.33
C TYR A 310 -2.12 -17.41 -3.59
N LEU A 311 -2.63 -18.65 -3.55
CA LEU A 311 -3.26 -19.30 -4.71
C LEU A 311 -4.76 -19.54 -4.45
N GLU A 312 -5.50 -19.81 -5.53
CA GLU A 312 -6.86 -20.35 -5.42
C GLU A 312 -6.84 -21.71 -4.70
N GLY A 313 -7.90 -21.97 -3.95
CA GLY A 313 -8.00 -23.14 -3.07
C GLY A 313 -8.02 -22.76 -1.59
N LYS A 314 -8.25 -23.77 -0.75
CA LYS A 314 -8.22 -23.62 0.70
C LYS A 314 -6.76 -23.76 1.18
N ASP A 315 -6.31 -22.81 1.98
CA ASP A 315 -5.15 -22.99 2.84
C ASP A 315 -5.43 -24.10 3.86
N SER A 316 -4.38 -24.78 4.33
CA SER A 316 -4.50 -25.78 5.39
C SER A 316 -5.12 -25.15 6.66
N GLU A 317 -6.35 -25.59 7.04
CA GLU A 317 -7.09 -25.13 8.23
C GLU A 317 -6.36 -25.39 9.54
#